data_AF-A0A4U1BU87-F1
#
_entry.id   AF-A0A4U1BU87-F1
#
_cell.length_a   1.000
_cell.length_b   1.000
_cell.length_c   1.000
_cell.angle_alpha   90.00
_cell.angle_beta   90.00
_cell.angle_gamma   90.00
#
_symmetry.space_group_name_H-M   'P 1'
#
loop_
_entity.id
_entity.type
_entity.pdbx_description
1 polymer ?
#
loop_
_entity_poly.entity_id
_entity_poly.type
_entity_poly.pdbx_seq_one_letter_code
_entity_poly.pdbx_strand_id
1 'polypeptide(L)'
;MYRFLVFILLFSNLSLANDDFEEALDEMHRISSTSLGVSVPALGYLLNMRETSAIAETHFVMRDVMPMIEELENAGFIKTARVQGLVDGSQSEQMFITIEILRQGLLIKAHFAR
;
A
#
# COMPACT_ATOMS: atom_id res chain seq x y z
N MET A 1 -14.09 -17.06 -19.64
CA MET A 1 -14.12 -16.51 -18.27
C MET A 1 -14.00 -17.65 -17.26
N TYR A 2 -12.79 -18.12 -16.94
CA TYR A 2 -12.57 -19.22 -15.97
C TYR A 2 -11.19 -19.09 -15.28
N ARG A 3 -10.78 -17.86 -14.90
CA ARG A 3 -9.48 -17.63 -14.24
C ARG A 3 -9.56 -17.03 -12.84
N PHE A 4 -10.76 -16.76 -12.33
CA PHE A 4 -10.94 -16.16 -11.00
C PHE A 4 -11.22 -17.16 -9.86
N LEU A 5 -11.41 -18.45 -10.17
CA LEU A 5 -11.94 -19.43 -9.22
C LEU A 5 -10.86 -20.28 -8.50
N VAL A 6 -9.59 -20.16 -8.88
CA VAL A 6 -8.49 -20.91 -8.24
C VAL A 6 -7.89 -20.16 -7.05
N PHE A 7 -8.19 -18.86 -6.89
CA PHE A 7 -7.60 -18.02 -5.85
C PHE A 7 -8.13 -18.28 -4.42
N ILE A 8 -9.28 -18.96 -4.30
CA ILE A 8 -10.02 -19.07 -3.02
C ILE A 8 -9.63 -20.32 -2.20
N LEU A 9 -8.93 -21.30 -2.78
CA LEU A 9 -8.72 -22.62 -2.15
C LEU A 9 -7.38 -22.81 -1.41
N LEU A 10 -6.48 -21.81 -1.39
CA LEU A 10 -5.13 -21.96 -0.81
C LEU A 10 -4.98 -21.46 0.64
N PHE A 11 -5.99 -20.80 1.22
CA PHE A 11 -5.90 -20.21 2.55
C PHE A 11 -6.25 -21.16 3.72
N SER A 12 -6.66 -22.40 3.45
CA SER A 12 -7.27 -23.25 4.47
C SER A 12 -6.31 -24.10 5.32
N ASN A 13 -4.99 -24.06 5.10
CA ASN A 13 -4.07 -25.04 5.70
C ASN A 13 -2.77 -24.45 6.26
N LEU A 14 -2.75 -23.22 6.78
CA LEU A 14 -1.57 -22.75 7.52
C LEU A 14 -1.75 -22.97 9.03
N SER A 15 -1.24 -24.11 9.49
CA SER A 15 -1.08 -24.45 10.90
C SER A 15 0.40 -24.37 11.27
N LEU A 16 0.74 -23.31 12.01
CA LEU A 16 1.57 -23.31 13.22
C LEU A 16 2.98 -23.97 13.18
N ALA A 17 4.03 -23.22 12.83
CA ALA A 17 5.39 -23.36 13.38
C ALA A 17 6.24 -22.10 13.14
N ASN A 18 7.20 -21.83 14.04
CA ASN A 18 7.98 -20.58 14.08
C ASN A 18 9.00 -20.41 12.92
N ASP A 19 9.28 -21.48 12.16
CA ASP A 19 10.02 -21.43 10.89
C ASP A 19 9.12 -21.04 9.70
N ASP A 20 7.79 -21.21 9.83
CA ASP A 20 6.81 -20.84 8.81
C ASP A 20 6.64 -19.33 8.68
N PHE A 21 7.12 -18.51 9.64
CA PHE A 21 6.91 -17.07 9.56
C PHE A 21 7.81 -16.42 8.50
N GLU A 22 9.08 -16.82 8.42
CA GLU A 22 9.97 -16.37 7.33
C GLU A 22 9.51 -16.93 5.99
N GLU A 23 9.11 -18.20 5.94
CA GLU A 23 8.61 -18.83 4.71
C GLU A 23 7.26 -18.22 4.25
N ALA A 24 6.38 -17.86 5.19
CA ALA A 24 5.15 -17.11 4.90
C ALA A 24 5.42 -15.66 4.49
N LEU A 25 6.45 -15.02 5.05
CA LEU A 25 6.90 -13.68 4.64
C LEU A 25 7.46 -13.69 3.22
N ASP A 26 8.28 -14.70 2.90
CA ASP A 26 8.85 -14.90 1.57
C ASP A 26 7.77 -15.27 0.56
N GLU A 27 6.81 -16.11 0.94
CA GLU A 27 5.65 -16.44 0.12
C GLU A 27 4.72 -15.23 -0.07
N MET A 28 4.53 -14.40 0.97
CA MET A 28 3.84 -13.11 0.85
C MET A 28 4.59 -12.14 -0.06
N HIS A 29 5.92 -12.05 0.05
CA HIS A 29 6.78 -11.25 -0.83
C HIS A 29 6.68 -11.72 -2.28
N ARG A 30 6.65 -13.04 -2.48
CA ARG A 30 6.50 -13.67 -3.78
C ARG A 30 5.11 -13.39 -4.35
N ILE A 31 4.03 -13.63 -3.61
CA ILE A 31 2.66 -13.38 -4.07
C ILE A 31 2.43 -11.88 -4.33
N SER A 32 2.91 -11.01 -3.45
CA SER A 32 2.83 -9.55 -3.57
C SER A 32 3.48 -9.05 -4.85
N SER A 33 4.73 -9.46 -5.12
CA SER A 33 5.47 -9.04 -6.31
C SER A 33 4.95 -9.70 -7.60
N THR A 34 4.48 -10.95 -7.54
CA THR A 34 4.06 -11.71 -8.73
C THR A 34 2.60 -11.47 -9.12
N SER A 35 1.72 -11.08 -8.19
CA SER A 35 0.28 -10.88 -8.45
C SER A 35 -0.20 -9.42 -8.37
N LEU A 36 0.40 -8.60 -7.49
CA LEU A 36 0.02 -7.19 -7.30
C LEU A 36 1.07 -6.21 -7.82
N GLY A 37 2.30 -6.68 -8.07
CA GLY A 37 3.39 -5.86 -8.60
C GLY A 37 3.96 -4.84 -7.60
N VAL A 38 3.75 -5.07 -6.30
CA VAL A 38 4.24 -4.20 -5.21
C VAL A 38 4.91 -5.03 -4.12
N SER A 39 5.68 -4.37 -3.26
CA SER A 39 6.37 -4.95 -2.11
C SER A 39 5.44 -5.05 -0.90
N VAL A 40 5.75 -5.95 0.04
CA VAL A 40 4.99 -6.10 1.29
C VAL A 40 5.03 -4.83 2.14
N PRO A 41 6.16 -4.09 2.27
CA PRO A 41 6.16 -2.79 2.93
C PRO A 41 5.19 -1.79 2.32
N ALA A 42 5.16 -1.67 0.98
CA ALA A 42 4.23 -0.78 0.28
C ALA A 42 2.77 -1.18 0.51
N LEU A 43 2.45 -2.48 0.47
CA LEU A 43 1.12 -2.97 0.85
C LEU A 43 0.76 -2.66 2.30
N GLY A 44 1.67 -2.92 3.23
CA GLY A 44 1.48 -2.60 4.65
C GLY A 44 1.21 -1.11 4.84
N TYR A 45 1.92 -0.26 4.10
CA TYR A 45 1.69 1.18 4.09
C TYR A 45 0.29 1.54 3.55
N LEU A 46 -0.13 0.97 2.41
CA LEU A 46 -1.46 1.13 1.84
C LEU A 46 -2.57 0.72 2.81
N LEU A 47 -2.42 -0.41 3.51
CA LEU A 47 -3.41 -0.92 4.45
C LEU A 47 -3.61 0.00 5.67
N ASN A 48 -2.57 0.68 6.12
CA ASN A 48 -2.63 1.60 7.25
C ASN A 48 -2.99 3.05 6.86
N MET A 49 -2.99 3.38 5.57
CA MET A 49 -3.27 4.73 5.07
C MET A 49 -4.76 5.10 5.15
N ARG A 50 -5.08 6.38 5.36
CA ARG A 50 -6.46 6.89 5.20
C ARG A 50 -6.79 7.06 3.71
N GLU A 51 -8.08 7.03 3.36
CA GLU A 51 -8.54 7.17 1.95
C GLU A 51 -7.99 8.44 1.29
N THR A 52 -7.94 9.53 2.05
CA THR A 52 -7.24 10.76 1.68
C THR A 52 -6.29 11.16 2.80
N SER A 53 -5.06 11.47 2.42
CA SER A 53 -3.98 11.81 3.36
C SER A 53 -3.20 13.00 2.81
N ALA A 54 -2.77 13.92 3.68
CA ALA A 54 -1.80 14.95 3.36
C ALA A 54 -0.57 14.74 4.25
N ILE A 55 0.59 14.59 3.64
CA ILE A 55 1.85 14.33 4.33
C ILE A 55 2.82 15.47 4.02
N ALA A 56 3.40 16.06 5.07
CA ALA A 56 4.41 17.08 4.90
C ALA A 56 5.62 16.52 4.14
N GLU A 57 6.06 17.22 3.08
CA GLU A 57 7.24 16.87 2.28
C GLU A 57 8.53 17.22 3.06
N THR A 58 8.81 16.42 4.09
CA THR A 58 10.00 16.56 4.93
C THR A 58 11.11 15.62 4.46
N HIS A 59 12.36 15.89 4.85
CA HIS A 59 13.51 15.05 4.47
C HIS A 59 13.35 13.59 4.91
N PHE A 60 12.72 13.36 6.06
CA PHE A 60 12.41 12.01 6.56
C PHE A 60 11.40 11.28 5.69
N VAL A 61 10.31 11.97 5.31
CA VAL A 61 9.28 11.41 4.41
C VAL A 61 9.87 11.05 3.05
N MET A 62 10.74 11.90 2.52
CA MET A 62 11.44 11.65 1.24
C MET A 62 12.34 10.42 1.26
N ARG A 63 12.93 10.07 2.41
CA ARG A 63 13.82 8.92 2.50
C ARG A 63 13.07 7.61 2.77
N ASP A 64 12.16 7.63 3.75
CA ASP A 64 11.65 6.38 4.32
C ASP A 64 10.28 5.99 3.75
N VAL A 65 9.48 6.98 3.34
CA VAL A 65 8.09 6.76 2.93
C VAL A 65 7.92 6.83 1.42
N MET A 66 8.67 7.73 0.79
CA MET A 66 8.53 8.04 -0.63
C MET A 66 8.74 6.85 -1.57
N PRO A 67 9.70 5.94 -1.33
CA PRO A 67 9.82 4.74 -2.16
C PRO A 67 8.56 3.88 -2.18
N MET A 68 7.87 3.75 -1.05
CA MET A 68 6.60 3.01 -0.96
C MET A 68 5.47 3.75 -1.67
N ILE A 69 5.41 5.07 -1.56
CA ILE A 69 4.40 5.89 -2.25
C ILE A 69 4.60 5.78 -3.77
N GLU A 70 5.83 5.90 -4.27
CA GLU A 70 6.14 5.76 -5.71
C GLU A 70 5.77 4.36 -6.23
N GLU A 71 6.07 3.32 -5.44
CA GLU A 71 5.71 1.94 -5.79
C GLU A 71 4.19 1.75 -5.89
N LEU A 72 3.42 2.25 -4.92
CA LEU A 72 1.95 2.20 -4.93
C LEU A 72 1.33 3.03 -6.06
N GLU A 73 1.93 4.18 -6.39
CA GLU A 73 1.47 5.03 -7.49
C GLU A 73 1.74 4.37 -8.85
N ASN A 74 2.93 3.80 -9.04
CA ASN A 74 3.29 3.04 -10.24
C ASN A 74 2.39 1.81 -10.45
N ALA A 75 1.97 1.16 -9.37
CA ALA A 75 1.01 0.06 -9.40
C ALA A 75 -0.46 0.51 -9.63
N GLY A 76 -0.73 1.82 -9.62
CA GLY A 76 -2.07 2.37 -9.83
C GLY A 76 -3.01 2.18 -8.64
N PHE A 77 -2.48 2.02 -7.43
CA PHE A 77 -3.29 1.89 -6.21
C PHE A 77 -3.57 3.23 -5.54
N ILE A 78 -2.70 4.21 -5.75
CA ILE A 78 -2.85 5.58 -5.26
C ILE A 78 -2.54 6.58 -6.37
N LYS A 79 -2.91 7.83 -6.12
CA LYS A 79 -2.50 8.98 -6.91
C LYS A 79 -1.95 10.05 -5.98
N THR A 80 -0.85 10.67 -6.36
CA THR A 80 -0.25 11.75 -5.58
C THR A 80 -0.42 13.10 -6.26
N ALA A 81 -0.46 14.16 -5.45
CA ALA A 81 -0.30 15.52 -5.93
C ALA A 81 0.52 16.33 -4.90
N ARG A 82 1.37 17.22 -5.40
CA ARG A 82 2.08 18.17 -4.54
C ARG A 82 1.29 19.44 -4.40
N VAL A 83 1.09 19.90 -3.17
CA VAL A 83 0.37 21.12 -2.84
C VAL A 83 1.20 21.97 -1.89
N GLN A 84 1.14 23.28 -2.06
CA GLN A 84 1.77 24.24 -1.15
C GLN A 84 0.71 24.71 -0.14
N GLY A 85 0.99 24.51 1.15
CA GLY A 85 0.02 24.75 2.21
C GLY A 85 -1.11 23.71 2.27
N LEU A 86 -1.83 23.70 3.39
CA LEU A 86 -3.04 22.91 3.56
C LEU A 86 -4.27 23.69 3.08
N VAL A 87 -5.34 22.97 2.73
CA VAL A 87 -6.58 23.55 2.17
C VAL A 87 -7.30 24.49 3.14
N ASP A 88 -7.08 24.30 4.44
CA ASP A 88 -7.62 25.17 5.51
C ASP A 88 -6.86 26.50 5.66
N GLY A 89 -5.84 26.73 4.84
CA GLY A 89 -4.99 27.92 4.89
C GLY A 89 -3.88 27.87 5.94
N SER A 90 -3.73 26.76 6.67
CA SER A 90 -2.62 26.56 7.59
C SER A 90 -1.35 26.13 6.87
N GLN A 91 -0.18 26.40 7.48
CA GLN A 91 1.14 25.96 7.00
C GLN A 91 1.44 26.35 5.54
N SER A 92 1.04 27.57 5.14
CA SER A 92 1.06 28.08 3.76
C SER A 92 2.42 28.06 3.05
N GLU A 93 3.52 27.99 3.79
CA GLU A 93 4.88 27.96 3.23
C GLU A 93 5.42 26.54 3.06
N GLN A 94 4.75 25.52 3.61
CA GLN A 94 5.22 24.15 3.60
C GLN A 94 4.65 23.36 2.42
N MET A 95 5.47 22.48 1.86
CA MET A 95 5.05 21.56 0.80
C MET A 95 4.46 20.29 1.40
N PHE A 96 3.36 19.83 0.81
CA PHE A 96 2.68 18.60 1.17
C PHE A 96 2.47 17.72 -0.06
N ILE A 97 2.47 16.41 0.19
CA ILE A 97 2.04 15.40 -0.77
C ILE A 97 0.64 14.97 -0.32
N THR A 98 -0.35 15.28 -1.13
CA THR A 98 -1.68 14.69 -0.98
C THR A 98 -1.69 13.34 -1.68
N ILE A 99 -2.30 12.37 -1.01
CA ILE A 99 -2.43 11.00 -1.48
C ILE A 99 -3.92 10.66 -1.48
N GLU A 100 -4.38 10.19 -2.64
CA GLU A 100 -5.73 9.67 -2.84
C GLU A 100 -5.64 8.18 -3.16
N ILE A 101 -6.33 7.35 -2.37
CA ILE A 101 -6.40 5.91 -2.66
C ILE A 101 -7.40 5.68 -3.80
N LEU A 102 -6.92 5.07 -4.89
CA LEU A 102 -7.74 4.74 -6.04
C LEU A 102 -8.61 3.50 -5.78
N ARG A 103 -9.58 3.27 -6.66
CA ARG A 103 -10.52 2.14 -6.54
C ARG A 103 -9.82 0.79 -6.34
N GLN A 104 -8.72 0.53 -7.04
CA GLN A 104 -7.94 -0.70 -6.91
C GLN A 104 -7.35 -0.84 -5.49
N GLY A 105 -6.78 0.23 -4.94
CA GLY A 105 -6.25 0.25 -3.58
C GLY A 105 -7.33 0.04 -2.52
N LEU A 106 -8.52 0.63 -2.71
CA LEU A 106 -9.67 0.40 -1.81
C LEU A 106 -10.15 -1.06 -1.83
N LEU A 107 -10.18 -1.72 -2.99
CA LEU A 107 -10.54 -3.13 -3.10
C LEU A 107 -9.55 -4.03 -2.35
N ILE A 108 -8.25 -3.72 -2.43
CA ILE A 108 -7.21 -4.42 -1.67
C ILE A 108 -7.47 -4.24 -0.16
N LYS A 109 -7.65 -3.00 0.31
CA LYS A 109 -7.94 -2.73 1.73
C LYS A 109 -9.17 -3.49 2.23
N ALA A 110 -10.26 -3.50 1.45
CA ALA A 110 -11.49 -4.21 1.82
C ALA A 110 -11.33 -5.74 1.87
N HIS A 111 -10.39 -6.29 1.11
CA HIS A 111 -10.08 -7.72 1.14
C HIS A 111 -9.34 -8.12 2.43
N PHE A 112 -8.36 -7.31 2.85
CA PHE A 112 -7.53 -7.58 4.04
C PHE A 112 -8.16 -7.10 5.37
N ALA A 113 -9.29 -6.39 5.34
CA ALA A 113 -10.03 -5.98 6.53
C ALA A 113 -11.00 -7.06 7.07
N ARG A 114 -11.02 -8.25 6.45
CA ARG A 114 -11.85 -9.40 6.85
C ARG A 114 -11.02 -10.43 7.58
#